data_AF-A0AAW0NPH6-F1
#
_entry.id   AF-A0AAW0NPH6-F1
#
_cell.length_a   1.000
_cell.length_b   1.000
_cell.length_c   1.000
_cell.angle_alpha   90.00
_cell.angle_beta   90.00
_cell.angle_gamma   90.00
#
_symmetry.space_group_name_H-M   'P 1'
#
loop_
_entity.id
_entity.type
_entity.pdbx_description
1 polymer ?
#
loop_
_entity_poly.entity_id
_entity_poly.type
_entity_poly.pdbx_seq_one_letter_code
_entity_poly.pdbx_strand_id
1 'polypeptide(L)'
;MLNERIRENNVSIKKFKNRAEFLEDKLSNIIPEEIGNRVKNFIQTAQLAQHSKSKERQIKKFNILLSRKRRDQERKEEKLAEKDVLSKGLNFAVTSNHIPTVDFITATEAAIKKNNMTGSEAADLRLRVTATLNSAKPPPSNITPEERKALTALQKITA
;
A
#
# COMPACT_ATOMS: atom_id res chain seq x y z
N MET A 1 7.01 32.18 2.96
CA MET A 1 6.15 31.57 4.01
C MET A 1 6.92 30.64 4.94
N LEU A 2 7.41 29.47 4.51
CA LEU A 2 8.13 28.54 5.41
C LEU A 2 9.52 29.06 5.85
N ASN A 3 10.31 29.56 4.89
CA ASN A 3 11.67 30.05 5.17
C ASN A 3 11.66 31.28 6.10
N GLU A 4 10.67 32.16 5.95
CA GLU A 4 10.41 33.30 6.85
C GLU A 4 10.20 32.81 8.29
N ARG A 5 9.32 31.82 8.46
CA ARG A 5 8.94 31.28 9.77
C ARG A 5 10.07 30.51 10.44
N ILE A 6 10.94 29.88 9.65
CA ILE A 6 12.19 29.28 10.14
C ILE A 6 13.12 30.38 10.66
N ARG A 7 13.28 31.47 9.91
CA ARG A 7 14.12 32.62 10.29
C ARG A 7 13.62 33.26 11.60
N GLU A 8 12.32 33.54 11.72
CA GLU A 8 11.71 34.11 12.93
C GLU A 8 11.89 33.22 14.17
N ASN A 9 11.70 31.91 14.00
CA ASN A 9 11.95 30.94 15.07
C ASN A 9 13.41 30.93 15.48
N ASN A 10 14.35 30.94 14.53
CA ASN A 10 15.79 30.97 14.84
C ASN A 10 16.18 32.23 15.61
N VAL A 11 15.63 33.39 15.25
CA VAL A 11 15.84 34.64 15.99
C VAL A 11 15.29 34.53 17.42
N SER A 12 14.08 33.98 17.57
CA SER A 12 13.46 33.79 18.88
C SER A 12 14.25 32.82 19.75
N ILE A 13 14.70 31.69 19.19
CA ILE A 13 15.58 30.72 19.84
C ILE A 13 16.87 31.39 20.31
N LYS A 14 17.48 32.24 19.48
CA LYS A 14 18.69 32.98 19.85
C LYS A 14 18.43 33.93 21.04
N LYS A 15 17.31 34.66 21.04
CA LYS A 15 16.91 35.51 22.17
C LYS A 15 16.74 34.70 23.46
N PHE A 16 16.06 33.55 23.38
CA PHE A 16 15.87 32.67 24.53
C PHE A 16 17.19 32.08 25.06
N LYS A 17 18.09 31.65 24.16
CA LYS A 17 19.43 31.15 24.54
C LYS A 17 20.24 32.21 25.28
N ASN A 18 20.34 33.41 24.72
CA ASN A 18 21.07 34.50 25.35
C ASN A 18 20.51 34.84 26.74
N ARG A 19 19.17 34.80 26.90
CA ARG A 19 18.53 35.03 28.19
C ARG A 19 18.79 33.90 29.19
N ALA A 20 18.83 32.66 28.73
CA ALA A 20 19.15 31.50 29.57
C ALA A 20 20.60 31.55 30.06
N GLU A 21 21.57 31.85 29.18
CA GLU A 21 22.99 32.03 29.54
C GLU A 21 23.17 33.12 30.60
N PHE A 22 22.52 34.27 30.43
CA PHE A 22 22.55 35.35 31.43
C PHE A 22 22.01 34.92 32.81
N LEU A 23 21.03 34.02 32.85
CA LEU A 23 20.48 33.51 34.11
C LEU A 23 21.38 32.44 34.72
N GLU A 24 22.02 31.60 33.90
CA GLU A 24 23.04 30.65 34.36
C GLU A 24 24.23 31.38 35.01
N ASP A 25 24.73 32.46 34.39
CA ASP A 25 25.82 33.28 34.96
C ASP A 25 25.42 33.91 36.30
N LYS A 26 24.18 34.38 36.43
CA LYS A 26 23.67 34.90 37.71
C LYS A 26 23.59 33.82 38.79
N LEU A 27 23.15 32.61 38.42
CA LEU A 27 23.07 31.48 39.34
C LEU A 27 24.47 30.99 39.76
N SER A 28 25.44 31.01 38.85
CA SER A 28 26.84 30.66 39.15
C SER A 28 27.49 31.57 40.19
N ASN A 29 27.04 32.82 40.32
CA ASN A 29 27.54 33.76 41.32
C ASN A 29 26.91 33.57 42.72
N ILE A 30 25.81 32.80 42.82
CA ILE A 30 25.01 32.66 44.04
C ILE A 30 25.13 31.26 44.64
N ILE A 31 25.33 30.23 43.82
CA ILE A 31 25.22 28.82 44.22
C ILE A 31 26.58 28.12 44.12
N PRO A 32 26.96 27.25 45.09
CA PRO A 32 28.12 26.38 44.99
C PRO A 32 28.10 25.50 43.74
N GLU A 33 29.26 25.33 43.12
CA GLU A 33 29.43 24.70 41.81
C GLU A 33 28.87 23.26 41.74
N GLU A 34 29.00 22.48 42.82
CA GLU A 34 28.48 21.10 42.91
C GLU A 34 26.94 21.03 42.82
N ILE A 35 26.23 21.94 43.49
CA ILE A 35 24.77 21.97 43.48
C ILE A 35 24.28 22.47 42.12
N GLY A 36 24.95 23.47 41.55
CA GLY A 36 24.69 23.98 40.20
C GLY A 36 24.79 22.88 39.15
N ASN A 37 25.84 22.06 39.20
CA ASN A 37 26.06 20.96 38.25
C ASN A 37 24.98 19.87 38.36
N ARG A 38 24.53 19.52 39.56
CA ARG A 38 23.41 18.57 39.75
C ARG A 38 22.11 19.08 39.15
N VAL A 39 21.80 20.36 39.37
CA VAL A 39 20.60 21.00 38.82
C VAL A 39 20.67 21.04 37.28
N LYS A 40 21.83 21.39 36.72
CA LYS A 40 22.04 21.44 35.26
C LYS A 40 21.85 20.07 34.61
N ASN A 41 22.40 19.01 35.21
CA ASN A 41 22.22 17.63 34.73
C ASN A 41 20.76 17.17 34.79
N PHE A 42 20.03 17.51 35.85
CA PHE A 42 18.61 17.19 35.97
C PHE A 42 17.78 17.88 34.89
N ILE A 43 18.03 19.16 34.67
CA ILE A 43 17.35 19.96 33.62
C ILE A 43 17.67 19.39 32.24
N GLN A 44 18.94 19.09 31.95
CA GLN A 44 19.35 18.55 30.66
C GLN A 44 18.70 17.19 30.39
N THR A 45 18.64 16.30 31.38
CA THR A 45 17.97 15.00 31.28
C THR A 45 16.48 15.16 31.01
N ALA A 46 15.81 16.06 31.73
CA ALA A 46 14.39 16.36 31.53
C ALA A 46 14.11 16.98 30.15
N GLN A 47 14.95 17.91 29.70
CA GLN A 47 14.87 18.52 28.37
C GLN A 47 15.06 17.48 27.26
N LEU A 48 16.09 16.64 27.35
CA LEU A 48 16.34 15.56 26.38
C LEU A 48 15.16 14.59 26.30
N ALA A 49 14.60 14.18 27.43
CA ALA A 49 13.43 13.32 27.47
C ALA A 49 12.20 13.97 26.81
N GLN A 50 11.96 15.26 27.04
CA GLN A 50 10.85 15.99 26.40
C GLN A 50 11.07 16.17 24.90
N HIS A 51 12.29 16.53 24.48
CA HIS A 51 12.65 16.66 23.08
C HIS A 51 12.50 15.34 22.33
N SER A 52 12.93 14.23 22.94
CA SER A 52 12.75 12.89 22.37
C SER A 52 11.27 12.56 22.17
N LYS A 53 10.45 12.71 23.22
CA LYS A 53 8.99 12.46 23.14
C LYS A 53 8.31 13.31 22.08
N SER A 54 8.67 14.59 21.97
CA SER A 54 8.11 15.50 20.97
C SER A 54 8.50 15.09 19.55
N LYS A 55 9.79 14.79 19.31
CA LYS A 55 10.27 14.28 18.02
C LYS A 55 9.57 12.97 17.64
N GLU A 56 9.48 12.01 18.56
CA GLU A 56 8.77 10.75 18.32
C GLU A 56 7.31 10.98 17.94
N ARG A 57 6.59 11.89 18.62
CA ARG A 57 5.21 12.24 18.27
C ARG A 57 5.12 12.84 16.87
N GLN A 58 6.06 13.73 16.51
CA GLN A 58 6.09 14.33 15.18
C GLN A 58 6.39 13.30 14.09
N ILE A 59 7.34 12.40 14.32
CA ILE A 59 7.66 11.29 13.41
C ILE A 59 6.43 10.39 13.23
N LYS A 60 5.76 10.01 14.32
CA LYS A 60 4.51 9.23 14.26
C LYS A 60 3.44 9.97 13.45
N LYS A 61 3.22 11.26 13.70
CA LYS A 61 2.27 12.09 12.93
C LYS A 61 2.64 12.13 11.45
N PHE A 62 3.92 12.30 11.12
CA PHE A 62 4.41 12.31 9.74
C PHE A 62 4.14 10.97 9.04
N ASN A 63 4.45 9.85 9.70
CA ASN A 63 4.20 8.52 9.16
C ASN A 63 2.70 8.26 8.92
N ILE A 64 1.83 8.72 9.83
CA ILE A 64 0.37 8.68 9.67
C ILE A 64 -0.09 9.53 8.48
N LEU A 65 0.49 10.71 8.29
CA LEU A 65 0.15 11.58 7.15
C LEU A 65 0.59 10.96 5.82
N LEU A 66 1.77 10.33 5.78
CA LEU A 66 2.25 9.63 4.59
C LEU A 66 1.37 8.43 4.21
N SER A 67 0.90 7.65 5.18
CA SER A 67 0.00 6.52 4.90
C SER A 67 -1.39 6.97 4.44
N ARG A 68 -1.89 8.10 4.95
CA ARG A 68 -3.13 8.72 4.44
C ARG A 68 -2.98 9.19 3.00
N LYS A 69 -1.91 9.93 2.69
CA LYS A 69 -1.66 10.43 1.32
C LYS A 69 -1.57 9.29 0.30
N ARG A 70 -0.91 8.17 0.64
CA ARG A 70 -0.84 6.98 -0.22
C ARG A 70 -2.22 6.39 -0.50
N ARG A 71 -3.04 6.15 0.53
CA ARG A 71 -4.41 5.64 0.37
C ARG A 71 -5.31 6.56 -0.46
N ASP A 72 -5.14 7.87 -0.34
CA ASP A 72 -5.92 8.83 -1.13
C ASP A 72 -5.49 8.84 -2.59
N GLN A 73 -4.22 8.56 -2.87
CA GLN A 73 -3.69 8.38 -4.22
C GLN A 73 -4.24 7.09 -4.85
N GLU A 74 -4.11 5.96 -4.16
CA GLU A 74 -4.64 4.65 -4.59
C GLU A 74 -6.14 4.72 -4.89
N ARG A 75 -6.92 5.40 -4.03
CA ARG A 75 -8.37 5.60 -4.26
C ARG A 75 -8.69 6.47 -5.48
N LYS A 76 -7.82 7.40 -5.86
CA LYS A 76 -7.99 8.18 -7.08
C LYS A 76 -7.69 7.34 -8.31
N GLU A 77 -6.66 6.51 -8.25
CA GLU A 77 -6.28 5.57 -9.32
C GLU A 77 -7.37 4.52 -9.53
N GLU A 78 -7.93 3.94 -8.46
CA GLU A 78 -9.05 2.99 -8.53
C GLU A 78 -10.30 3.63 -9.17
N LYS A 79 -10.63 4.87 -8.79
CA LYS A 79 -11.73 5.63 -9.42
C LYS A 79 -11.47 5.98 -10.88
N LEU A 80 -10.21 6.13 -11.29
CA LEU A 80 -9.87 6.37 -12.68
C LEU A 80 -10.05 5.08 -13.49
N ALA A 81 -9.56 3.94 -12.98
CA ALA A 81 -9.75 2.64 -13.59
C ALA A 81 -11.24 2.27 -13.73
N GLU A 82 -12.07 2.56 -12.73
CA GLU A 82 -13.53 2.39 -12.83
C GLU A 82 -14.15 3.22 -13.95
N LYS A 83 -13.73 4.49 -14.09
CA LYS A 83 -14.20 5.37 -15.17
C LYS A 83 -13.74 4.89 -16.54
N ASP A 84 -12.49 4.43 -16.65
CA ASP A 84 -11.93 3.95 -17.90
C ASP A 84 -12.67 2.69 -18.37
N VAL A 85 -12.91 1.72 -17.47
CA VAL A 85 -13.74 0.54 -17.75
C VAL A 85 -15.14 0.94 -18.22
N LEU A 86 -15.80 1.84 -17.52
CA LEU A 86 -17.15 2.29 -17.90
C LEU A 86 -17.16 3.03 -19.23
N SER A 87 -16.10 3.78 -19.54
CA SER A 87 -15.97 4.51 -20.81
C SER A 87 -15.85 3.59 -22.03
N LYS A 88 -15.37 2.34 -21.86
CA LYS A 88 -15.31 1.34 -22.94
C LYS A 88 -16.71 0.94 -23.43
N GLY A 89 -17.75 1.14 -22.60
CA GLY A 89 -19.15 1.01 -22.99
C GLY A 89 -19.62 -0.42 -23.30
N LEU A 90 -20.88 -0.55 -23.74
CA LEU A 90 -21.56 -1.84 -23.97
C LEU A 90 -20.92 -2.70 -25.08
N ASN A 91 -20.09 -2.11 -25.95
CA ASN A 91 -19.42 -2.82 -27.04
C ASN A 91 -18.10 -3.49 -26.62
N PHE A 92 -17.79 -3.48 -25.32
CA PHE A 92 -16.57 -4.06 -24.78
C PHE A 92 -16.87 -5.34 -24.00
N ALA A 93 -16.52 -6.49 -24.57
CA ALA A 93 -16.63 -7.80 -23.91
C ALA A 93 -15.27 -8.23 -23.34
N VAL A 94 -15.20 -8.55 -22.05
CA VAL A 94 -13.97 -9.03 -21.40
C VAL A 94 -13.63 -10.43 -21.91
N THR A 95 -12.40 -10.64 -22.37
CA THR A 95 -11.94 -11.96 -22.81
C THR A 95 -11.89 -12.94 -21.62
N SER A 96 -12.41 -14.15 -21.82
CA SER A 96 -12.22 -15.23 -20.83
C SER A 96 -10.74 -15.59 -20.73
N ASN A 97 -10.24 -15.67 -19.51
CA ASN A 97 -8.89 -16.14 -19.21
C ASN A 97 -8.85 -17.63 -18.84
N HIS A 98 -9.99 -18.31 -18.92
CA HIS A 98 -10.14 -19.69 -18.46
C HIS A 98 -10.57 -20.61 -19.60
N ILE A 99 -9.86 -21.73 -19.74
CA ILE A 99 -10.23 -22.84 -20.63
C ILE A 99 -10.90 -23.90 -19.75
N PRO A 100 -12.13 -24.32 -20.05
CA PRO A 100 -12.88 -25.28 -19.22
C PRO A 100 -12.38 -26.72 -19.42
N THR A 101 -11.18 -27.01 -18.92
CA THR A 101 -10.52 -28.32 -19.07
C THR A 101 -11.33 -29.46 -18.43
N VAL A 102 -11.93 -29.20 -17.27
CA VAL A 102 -12.74 -30.17 -16.52
C VAL A 102 -13.98 -30.58 -17.30
N ASP A 103 -14.64 -29.64 -17.96
CA ASP A 103 -15.85 -29.90 -18.75
C ASP A 103 -15.51 -30.75 -19.98
N PHE A 104 -14.40 -30.44 -20.66
CA PHE A 104 -13.93 -31.24 -21.78
C PHE A 104 -13.54 -32.66 -21.36
N ILE A 105 -12.81 -32.83 -20.26
CA ILE A 105 -12.43 -34.16 -19.74
C ILE A 105 -13.69 -34.95 -19.36
N THR A 106 -14.62 -34.33 -18.64
CA THR A 106 -15.85 -34.96 -18.19
C THR A 106 -16.74 -35.36 -19.36
N ALA A 107 -16.87 -34.49 -20.38
CA ALA A 107 -17.58 -34.79 -21.61
C ALA A 107 -16.95 -35.97 -22.36
N THR A 108 -15.61 -36.05 -22.40
CA THR A 108 -14.90 -37.14 -23.07
C THR A 108 -15.05 -38.47 -22.35
N GLU A 109 -14.98 -38.51 -21.02
CA GLU A 109 -15.23 -39.73 -20.25
C GLU A 109 -16.70 -40.17 -20.34
N ALA A 110 -17.64 -39.23 -20.33
CA ALA A 110 -19.05 -39.52 -20.55
C ALA A 110 -19.29 -40.12 -21.95
N ALA A 111 -18.61 -39.62 -22.99
CA ALA A 111 -18.69 -40.14 -24.34
C ALA A 111 -18.10 -41.57 -24.44
N ILE A 112 -16.94 -41.82 -23.83
CA ILE A 112 -16.31 -43.15 -23.78
C ILE A 112 -17.24 -44.17 -23.11
N LYS A 113 -17.82 -43.79 -21.96
CA LYS A 113 -18.73 -44.64 -21.19
C LYS A 113 -20.03 -44.91 -21.95
N LYS A 114 -20.60 -43.92 -22.64
CA LYS A 114 -21.85 -44.06 -23.38
C LYS A 114 -21.70 -44.91 -24.64
N ASN A 115 -20.54 -44.84 -25.30
CA ASN A 115 -20.30 -45.51 -26.57
C ASN A 115 -19.64 -46.89 -26.43
N ASN A 116 -19.43 -47.39 -25.20
CA ASN A 116 -18.77 -48.68 -24.91
C ASN A 116 -17.47 -48.88 -25.71
N MET A 117 -16.65 -47.81 -25.79
CA MET A 117 -15.42 -47.85 -26.59
C MET A 117 -14.43 -48.89 -26.05
N THR A 118 -13.70 -49.55 -26.95
CA THR A 118 -12.66 -50.51 -26.58
C THR A 118 -11.53 -49.80 -25.83
N GLY A 119 -10.86 -50.50 -24.92
CA GLY A 119 -9.85 -49.90 -24.04
C GLY A 119 -8.69 -49.21 -24.78
N SER A 120 -8.34 -49.67 -25.98
CA SER A 120 -7.29 -49.07 -26.82
C SER A 120 -7.73 -47.74 -27.43
N GLU A 121 -8.90 -47.70 -28.06
CA GLU A 121 -9.44 -46.49 -28.70
C GLU A 121 -9.74 -45.40 -27.65
N ALA A 122 -10.23 -45.81 -26.48
CA ALA A 122 -10.47 -44.91 -25.36
C ALA A 122 -9.16 -44.28 -24.83
N ALA A 123 -8.08 -45.05 -24.76
CA ALA A 123 -6.77 -44.55 -24.32
C ALA A 123 -6.17 -43.53 -25.30
N ASP A 124 -6.26 -43.82 -26.59
CA ASP A 124 -5.80 -42.90 -27.64
C ASP A 124 -6.59 -41.59 -27.62
N LEU A 125 -7.91 -41.66 -27.41
CA LEU A 125 -8.78 -40.48 -27.34
C LEU A 125 -8.45 -39.62 -26.11
N ARG A 126 -8.24 -40.24 -24.94
CA ARG A 126 -7.77 -39.55 -23.72
C ARG A 126 -6.43 -38.86 -23.94
N LEU A 127 -5.49 -39.53 -24.60
CA LEU A 127 -4.16 -38.98 -24.87
C LEU A 127 -4.25 -37.74 -25.78
N ARG A 128 -5.05 -37.81 -26.85
CA ARG A 128 -5.26 -36.69 -27.78
C ARG A 128 -5.96 -35.51 -27.11
N VAL A 129 -6.99 -35.76 -26.31
CA VAL A 129 -7.69 -34.71 -25.55
C VAL A 129 -6.75 -34.05 -24.55
N THR A 130 -5.94 -34.84 -23.84
CA THR A 130 -4.97 -34.29 -22.89
C THR A 130 -3.90 -33.45 -23.59
N ALA A 131 -3.37 -33.91 -24.72
CA ALA A 131 -2.36 -33.18 -25.49
C ALA A 131 -2.90 -31.85 -26.07
N THR A 132 -4.15 -31.85 -26.53
CA THR A 132 -4.81 -30.64 -27.05
C THR A 132 -5.13 -29.64 -25.94
N LEU A 133 -5.62 -30.10 -24.78
CA LEU A 133 -5.88 -29.23 -23.62
C LEU A 133 -4.58 -28.62 -23.06
N ASN A 134 -3.48 -29.38 -23.04
CA ASN A 134 -2.18 -28.90 -22.56
C ASN A 134 -1.54 -27.87 -23.50
N SER A 135 -1.82 -27.93 -24.81
CA SER A 135 -1.29 -26.97 -25.79
C SER A 135 -2.18 -25.74 -25.99
N ALA A 136 -3.44 -25.79 -25.53
CA ALA A 136 -4.37 -24.69 -25.65
C ALA A 136 -3.98 -23.52 -24.72
N LYS A 137 -3.93 -22.30 -25.28
CA LYS A 137 -3.70 -21.05 -24.54
C LYS A 137 -4.91 -20.12 -24.71
N PRO A 138 -5.35 -19.43 -23.64
CA PRO A 138 -6.43 -18.47 -23.76
C PRO A 138 -5.99 -17.28 -24.63
N PRO A 139 -6.95 -16.55 -25.24
CA PRO A 139 -6.65 -15.34 -25.98
C PRO A 139 -5.99 -14.27 -25.09
N PRO A 140 -5.23 -13.33 -25.67
CA PRO A 140 -4.61 -12.25 -24.90
C PRO A 140 -5.68 -11.39 -24.19
N SER A 141 -5.40 -11.02 -22.95
CA SER A 141 -6.30 -10.19 -22.13
C SER A 141 -6.47 -8.81 -22.76
N ASN A 142 -7.72 -8.39 -22.94
CA ASN A 142 -8.06 -7.05 -23.44
C ASN A 142 -8.23 -5.99 -22.33
N ILE A 143 -8.05 -6.38 -21.06
CA ILE A 143 -8.09 -5.49 -19.89
C ILE A 143 -6.83 -5.61 -19.04
N THR A 144 -6.49 -4.50 -18.36
CA THR A 144 -5.41 -4.48 -17.37
C THR A 144 -5.85 -5.15 -16.06
N PRO A 145 -4.90 -5.53 -15.18
CA PRO A 145 -5.24 -6.09 -13.86
C PRO A 145 -6.06 -5.13 -12.97
N GLU A 146 -5.78 -3.82 -13.05
CA GLU A 146 -6.47 -2.77 -12.30
C GLU A 146 -7.93 -2.64 -12.77
N GLU A 147 -8.15 -2.63 -14.08
CA GLU A 147 -9.49 -2.62 -14.68
C GLU A 147 -10.29 -3.87 -14.31
N ARG A 148 -9.64 -5.05 -14.24
CA ARG A 148 -10.29 -6.29 -13.79
C ARG A 148 -10.73 -6.21 -12.33
N LYS A 149 -9.92 -5.60 -11.48
CA LYS A 149 -10.25 -5.34 -10.07
C LYS A 149 -11.40 -4.33 -9.96
N ALA A 150 -11.38 -3.28 -10.78
CA ALA A 150 -12.46 -2.30 -10.86
C ALA A 150 -13.78 -2.96 -11.30
N LEU A 151 -13.76 -3.84 -12.31
CA LEU A 151 -14.93 -4.60 -12.76
C LEU A 151 -15.54 -5.46 -11.65
N THR A 152 -14.70 -6.19 -10.91
CA THR A 152 -15.18 -7.01 -9.78
C THR A 152 -15.68 -6.15 -8.62
N ALA A 153 -15.12 -4.97 -8.39
CA ALA A 153 -15.62 -4.02 -7.40
C ALA A 153 -16.99 -3.44 -7.81
N LEU A 154 -17.15 -3.02 -9.07
CA LEU A 154 -18.41 -2.53 -9.63
C LEU A 154 -19.50 -3.62 -9.60
N GLN A 155 -19.17 -4.85 -9.98
CA GLN A 155 -20.13 -5.96 -9.98
C GLN A 155 -20.73 -6.20 -8.58
N LYS A 156 -19.93 -6.08 -7.51
CA LYS A 156 -20.39 -6.20 -6.12
C LYS A 156 -21.34 -5.09 -5.67
N ILE A 157 -21.35 -3.95 -6.34
CA ILE A 157 -22.24 -2.82 -6.02
C ILE A 157 -23.60 -3.01 -6.68
N THR A 158 -23.63 -3.61 -7.87
CA THR A 158 -24.85 -3.85 -8.66
C THR A 158 -25.59 -5.15 -8.34
N ALA A 159 -24.95 -6.09 -7.64
CA ALA A 159 -25.55 -7.37 -7.22
C ALA A 159 -26.16 -7.28 -5.82
#